data_AF-A0A8T4EMU5-F1
#
_entry.id   AF-A0A8T4EMU5-F1
#
_cell.length_a   1.000
_cell.length_b   1.000
_cell.length_c   1.000
_cell.angle_alpha   90.00
_cell.angle_beta   90.00
_cell.angle_gamma   90.00
#
_symmetry.space_group_name_H-M   'P 1'
#
loop_
_entity.id
_entity.type
_entity.pdbx_description
1 polymer ?
#
loop_
_entity_poly.entity_id
_entity_poly.type
_entity_poly.pdbx_seq_one_letter_code
_entity_poly.pdbx_strand_id
1 'polypeptide(L)'
;MESLGKLVLEGIMLAVIVFVVLSIAVPGFAGTVASLSEGAGSLLGIKLKSPANPDGSGGSTSCVVNVDYCQLSVLHAPSMPTERVREVLRNSNSPAFTEEPDIAEHIYAESQRTGIDDAFAMAFFKHESSFGKYGKAPITKSIGNIRYTAVCKNTYDGTEYDGFCRYQSWKDGVTAWYNLIRDGYVNQGQDTLGEVIAKYAPCNENNVNTYIASVTNFVDDYRGGDGSLNSVCPLP
;
A
#
# COMPACT_ATOMS: atom_id res chain seq x y z
N MET A 1 15.27 34.79 -11.35
CA MET A 1 14.57 33.62 -10.78
C MET A 1 15.41 32.34 -10.79
N GLU A 2 16.66 32.33 -11.28
CA GLU A 2 17.53 31.13 -11.24
C GLU A 2 18.31 30.93 -9.93
N SER A 3 18.41 31.94 -9.06
CA SER A 3 19.23 31.86 -7.83
C SER A 3 18.51 31.19 -6.64
N LEU A 4 17.17 31.29 -6.57
CA LEU A 4 16.38 30.70 -5.48
C LEU A 4 16.28 29.16 -5.55
N GLY A 5 16.32 28.57 -6.75
CA GLY A 5 16.23 27.12 -6.92
C GLY A 5 17.48 26.35 -6.45
N LYS A 6 18.67 26.96 -6.56
CA LYS A 6 19.92 26.34 -6.11
C LYS A 6 20.05 26.33 -4.59
N LEU A 7 19.60 27.39 -3.90
CA LEU A 7 19.63 27.45 -2.44
C LEU A 7 18.73 26.42 -1.75
N VAL A 8 17.56 26.10 -2.34
CA VAL A 8 16.66 25.07 -1.80
C VAL A 8 17.27 23.68 -1.97
N LEU A 9 17.95 23.43 -3.10
CA LEU A 9 18.55 22.12 -3.40
C LEU A 9 19.83 21.87 -2.56
N GLU A 10 20.68 22.89 -2.37
CA GLU A 10 21.86 22.80 -1.50
C GLU A 10 21.47 22.68 -0.02
N GLY A 11 20.40 23.36 0.41
CA GLY A 11 19.88 23.25 1.78
C GLY A 11 19.32 21.86 2.11
N ILE A 12 18.62 21.22 1.17
CA ILE A 12 18.10 19.85 1.34
C ILE A 12 19.24 18.83 1.32
N MET A 13 20.25 19.01 0.46
CA MET A 13 21.38 18.08 0.39
C MET A 13 22.24 18.13 1.66
N LEU A 14 22.46 19.32 2.24
CA LEU A 14 23.14 19.48 3.52
C LEU A 14 22.35 18.87 4.69
N ALA A 15 21.02 19.01 4.71
CA ALA A 15 20.19 18.42 5.76
C ALA A 15 20.23 16.88 5.75
N VAL A 16 20.25 16.26 4.57
CA VAL A 16 20.36 14.80 4.42
C VAL A 16 21.75 14.30 4.84
N ILE A 17 22.81 15.01 4.46
CA ILE A 17 24.19 14.62 4.84
C ILE A 17 24.40 14.77 6.36
N VAL A 18 23.89 15.84 6.98
CA VAL A 18 23.98 16.02 8.43
C VAL A 18 23.19 14.93 9.18
N PHE A 19 22.03 14.51 8.68
CA PHE A 19 21.25 13.43 9.28
C PHE A 19 21.94 12.06 9.17
N VAL A 20 22.58 11.79 8.02
CA VAL A 20 23.35 10.55 7.80
C VAL A 20 24.61 10.52 8.68
N VAL A 21 25.31 11.64 8.86
CA VAL A 21 26.54 11.70 9.67
C VAL A 21 26.24 11.64 11.18
N LEU A 22 25.16 12.24 11.66
CA LEU A 22 24.75 12.14 13.07
C LEU A 22 24.31 10.72 13.48
N SER A 23 23.89 9.90 12.52
CA SER A 23 23.49 8.50 12.75
C SER A 23 24.68 7.56 13.04
N ILE A 24 25.91 8.01 12.79
CA ILE A 24 27.12 7.16 12.89
C ILE A 24 27.87 7.34 14.22
N ALA A 25 27.47 8.30 15.07
CA ALA A 25 28.21 8.65 16.29
C ALA A 25 27.60 8.12 17.61
N VAL A 26 26.62 7.21 17.57
CA VAL A 26 26.04 6.58 18.77
C VAL A 26 26.37 5.08 18.79
N PRO A 27 27.33 4.62 19.61
CA PRO A 27 27.59 3.19 19.77
C PRO A 27 26.41 2.52 20.47
N GLY A 28 25.68 1.65 19.76
CA GLY A 28 24.53 0.91 20.30
C GLY A 28 23.40 0.59 19.31
N PHE A 29 23.45 1.11 18.09
CA PHE A 29 22.39 0.94 17.08
C PHE A 29 22.79 -0.07 15.97
N ALA A 30 23.05 -1.32 16.33
CA ALA A 30 23.40 -2.38 15.37
C ALA A 30 22.18 -3.13 14.80
N GLY A 31 21.06 -2.44 14.61
CA GLY A 31 19.78 -3.09 14.32
C GLY A 31 18.80 -2.31 13.47
N THR A 32 19.23 -1.37 12.61
CA THR A 32 18.30 -0.77 11.62
C THR A 32 19.04 -0.10 10.46
N VAL A 33 19.57 -0.88 9.52
CA VAL A 33 19.97 -0.35 8.19
C VAL A 33 19.53 -1.21 7.01
N ALA A 34 18.92 -2.38 7.24
CA ALA A 34 18.33 -3.19 6.16
C ALA A 34 17.00 -2.61 5.63
N SER A 35 16.32 -1.76 6.41
CA SER A 35 14.94 -1.31 6.10
C SER A 35 14.87 0.04 5.36
N LEU A 36 16.01 0.65 5.02
CA LEU A 36 16.06 1.95 4.32
C LEU A 36 16.51 1.85 2.85
N SER A 37 16.90 0.67 2.35
CA SER A 37 17.40 0.53 0.97
C SER A 37 16.33 0.17 -0.07
N GLU A 38 15.13 -0.29 0.31
CA GLU A 38 14.13 -0.73 -0.67
C GLU A 38 13.10 0.35 -1.03
N GLY A 39 12.90 1.35 -0.16
CA GLY A 39 12.09 2.53 -0.47
C GLY A 39 12.82 3.61 -1.29
N ALA A 40 14.15 3.55 -1.38
CA ALA A 40 14.97 4.55 -2.07
C ALA A 40 15.52 4.07 -3.43
N GLY A 41 15.57 2.76 -3.69
CA GLY A 41 16.12 2.20 -4.93
C GLY A 41 15.36 2.60 -6.20
N SER A 42 14.06 2.91 -6.07
CA SER A 42 13.25 3.41 -7.19
C SER A 42 13.51 4.89 -7.52
N LEU A 43 14.17 5.66 -6.64
CA LEU A 43 14.33 7.11 -6.82
C LEU A 43 15.62 7.50 -7.56
N LEU A 44 16.58 6.58 -7.76
CA LEU A 44 17.88 6.92 -8.37
C LEU A 44 18.38 5.98 -9.48
N GLY A 45 17.63 4.94 -9.86
CA GLY A 45 18.03 4.05 -10.98
C GLY A 45 19.35 3.29 -10.76
N ILE A 46 19.86 3.23 -9.53
CA ILE A 46 21.05 2.47 -9.18
C ILE A 46 20.63 1.04 -8.86
N LYS A 47 20.88 0.10 -9.80
CA LYS A 47 20.84 -1.33 -9.49
C LYS A 47 22.02 -1.67 -8.59
N LEU A 48 21.78 -1.73 -7.28
CA LEU A 48 22.73 -2.34 -6.35
C LEU A 48 22.61 -3.86 -6.46
N LYS A 49 23.70 -4.49 -6.89
CA LYS A 49 23.82 -5.95 -6.91
C LYS A 49 23.99 -6.43 -5.47
N SER A 50 23.02 -7.21 -4.96
CA SER A 50 23.14 -7.87 -3.66
C SER A 50 24.41 -8.73 -3.62
N PRO A 51 25.15 -8.73 -2.48
CA PRO A 51 26.22 -9.68 -2.29
C PRO A 51 25.64 -11.10 -2.27
N ALA A 52 26.27 -12.00 -3.02
CA ALA A 52 25.88 -13.40 -3.08
C ALA A 52 26.01 -14.05 -1.71
N ASN A 53 24.94 -14.68 -1.21
CA ASN A 53 25.04 -15.60 -0.09
C ASN A 53 25.72 -16.89 -0.60
N PRO A 54 26.79 -17.38 0.03
CA PRO A 54 27.46 -18.58 -0.41
C PRO A 54 26.73 -19.76 0.22
N ASP A 55 25.71 -20.26 -0.46
CA ASP A 55 25.42 -21.68 -0.38
C ASP A 55 24.69 -22.13 -1.64
N GLY A 56 25.37 -23.02 -2.35
CA GLY A 56 24.89 -23.62 -3.57
C GLY A 56 23.83 -24.67 -3.28
N SER A 57 22.60 -24.40 -3.70
CA SER A 57 21.73 -25.43 -4.27
C SER A 57 20.88 -24.79 -5.36
N GLY A 58 21.22 -25.07 -6.61
CA GLY A 58 20.42 -24.70 -7.77
C GLY A 58 19.11 -25.49 -7.77
N GLY A 59 18.11 -24.94 -7.09
CA GLY A 59 16.71 -25.26 -7.30
C GLY A 59 16.02 -23.96 -7.69
N SER A 60 15.34 -23.94 -8.83
CA SER A 60 14.40 -22.87 -9.13
C SER A 60 13.32 -22.87 -8.06
N THR A 61 13.50 -22.10 -7.00
CA THR A 61 12.51 -21.94 -5.94
C THR A 61 11.31 -21.24 -6.57
N SER A 62 10.34 -22.04 -7.00
CA SER A 62 9.00 -21.53 -7.30
C SER A 62 8.56 -20.66 -6.14
N CYS A 63 8.01 -19.50 -6.45
CA CYS A 63 7.59 -18.57 -5.43
C CYS A 63 6.33 -19.12 -4.74
N VAL A 64 6.53 -19.88 -3.67
CA VAL A 64 5.43 -20.49 -2.90
C VAL A 64 4.97 -19.49 -1.86
N VAL A 65 3.79 -18.91 -2.06
CA VAL A 65 3.09 -18.15 -1.03
C VAL A 65 2.34 -19.12 -0.13
N ASN A 66 2.57 -19.05 1.17
CA ASN A 66 1.74 -19.76 2.14
C ASN A 66 0.44 -18.96 2.36
N VAL A 67 -0.62 -19.31 1.63
CA VAL A 67 -1.93 -18.65 1.76
C VAL A 67 -2.58 -18.90 3.13
N ASP A 68 -2.19 -19.97 3.83
CA ASP A 68 -2.64 -20.28 5.20
C ASP A 68 -1.99 -19.38 6.26
N TYR A 69 -1.00 -18.57 5.87
CA TYR A 69 -0.27 -17.69 6.80
C TYR A 69 -1.16 -16.63 7.45
N CYS A 70 -2.19 -16.13 6.77
CA CYS A 70 -3.10 -15.13 7.32
C CYS A 70 -4.52 -15.38 6.81
N GLN A 71 -5.35 -15.96 7.68
CA GLN A 71 -6.73 -16.35 7.39
C GLN A 71 -7.73 -15.25 7.80
N LEU A 72 -7.24 -14.01 7.88
CA LEU A 72 -8.08 -12.88 8.26
C LEU A 72 -9.02 -12.54 7.12
N SER A 73 -10.31 -12.70 7.37
CA SER A 73 -11.32 -12.42 6.35
C SER A 73 -11.36 -10.94 6.00
N VAL A 74 -11.45 -10.65 4.69
CA VAL A 74 -11.71 -9.29 4.17
C VAL A 74 -13.19 -8.91 4.25
N LEU A 75 -14.05 -9.87 4.58
CA LEU A 75 -15.49 -9.69 4.75
C LEU A 75 -15.80 -9.17 6.15
N HIS A 76 -16.35 -7.98 6.22
CA HIS A 76 -16.95 -7.43 7.43
C HIS A 76 -17.84 -6.23 7.03
N ALA A 77 -18.75 -5.84 7.93
CA ALA A 77 -19.36 -4.50 7.83
C ALA A 77 -18.25 -3.43 7.96
N PRO A 78 -18.49 -2.16 7.61
CA PRO A 78 -17.52 -1.11 7.87
C PRO A 78 -17.08 -1.15 9.34
N SER A 79 -15.78 -1.27 9.56
CA SER A 79 -15.19 -1.35 10.91
C SER A 79 -14.49 -0.06 11.31
N MET A 80 -14.24 0.83 10.35
CA MET A 80 -13.73 2.19 10.60
C MET A 80 -14.88 3.21 10.53
N PRO A 81 -15.20 3.91 11.62
CA PRO A 81 -16.13 5.04 11.55
C PRO A 81 -15.61 6.09 10.56
N THR A 82 -16.51 6.75 9.82
CA THR A 82 -16.14 7.78 8.81
C THR A 82 -15.26 8.88 9.38
N GLU A 83 -15.48 9.30 10.63
CA GLU A 83 -14.62 10.30 11.28
C GLU A 83 -13.19 9.79 11.45
N ARG A 84 -12.99 8.50 11.75
CA ARG A 84 -11.66 7.90 11.84
C ARG A 84 -10.98 7.90 10.47
N VAL A 85 -11.68 7.53 9.41
CA VAL A 85 -11.15 7.57 8.03
C VAL A 85 -10.75 9.00 7.66
N ARG A 86 -11.61 9.97 7.98
CA ARG A 86 -11.39 11.40 7.76
C ARG A 86 -10.14 11.89 8.49
N GLU A 87 -9.97 11.56 9.76
CA GLU A 87 -8.79 11.88 10.55
C GLU A 87 -7.51 11.29 9.94
N VAL A 88 -7.52 10.01 9.58
CA VAL A 88 -6.35 9.32 8.99
C VAL A 88 -5.92 10.01 7.69
N LEU A 89 -6.86 10.25 6.77
CA LEU A 89 -6.54 10.86 5.49
C LEU A 89 -6.10 12.32 5.63
N ARG A 90 -6.75 13.09 6.51
CA ARG A 90 -6.38 14.48 6.81
C ARG A 90 -4.98 14.56 7.40
N ASN A 91 -4.70 13.79 8.46
CA ASN A 91 -3.39 13.78 9.14
C ASN A 91 -2.28 13.26 8.22
N SER A 92 -2.64 12.42 7.25
CA SER A 92 -1.71 11.93 6.25
C SER A 92 -1.43 12.94 5.13
N ASN A 93 -2.14 14.08 5.05
CA ASN A 93 -2.14 15.00 3.91
C ASN A 93 -2.46 14.29 2.60
N SER A 94 -3.49 13.45 2.60
CA SER A 94 -3.91 12.70 1.41
C SER A 94 -4.50 13.65 0.35
N PRO A 95 -4.04 13.58 -0.92
CA PRO A 95 -4.68 14.31 -2.01
C PRO A 95 -6.13 13.86 -2.21
N ALA A 96 -6.46 12.59 -1.97
CA ALA A 96 -7.83 12.10 -2.04
C ALA A 96 -8.78 12.88 -1.13
N PHE A 97 -8.33 13.21 0.08
CA PHE A 97 -9.12 13.98 1.03
C PHE A 97 -9.17 15.47 0.71
N THR A 98 -8.10 16.02 0.14
CA THR A 98 -8.03 17.45 -0.21
C THR A 98 -8.84 17.74 -1.48
N GLU A 99 -8.82 16.84 -2.46
CA GLU A 99 -9.60 16.95 -3.70
C GLU A 99 -11.07 16.55 -3.50
N GLU A 100 -11.35 15.55 -2.67
CA GLU A 100 -12.71 15.04 -2.42
C GLU A 100 -12.96 14.92 -0.90
N PRO A 101 -13.39 15.99 -0.21
CA PRO A 101 -13.54 16.01 1.24
C PRO A 101 -14.57 15.02 1.84
N ASP A 102 -15.43 14.45 0.99
CA ASP A 102 -16.41 13.40 1.32
C ASP A 102 -15.95 11.99 0.91
N ILE A 103 -14.67 11.80 0.59
CA ILE A 103 -14.10 10.49 0.25
C ILE A 103 -14.25 9.47 1.39
N ALA A 104 -14.26 9.93 2.64
CA ALA A 104 -14.44 9.07 3.81
C ALA A 104 -15.85 8.44 3.84
N GLU A 105 -16.88 9.24 3.56
CA GLU A 105 -18.25 8.76 3.41
C GLU A 105 -18.38 7.80 2.22
N HIS A 106 -17.68 8.09 1.12
CA HIS A 106 -17.67 7.21 -0.06
C HIS A 106 -17.02 5.86 0.24
N ILE A 107 -15.88 5.82 0.93
CA ILE A 107 -15.22 4.58 1.36
C ILE A 107 -16.15 3.74 2.25
N TYR A 108 -16.84 4.37 3.20
CA TYR A 108 -17.78 3.70 4.09
C TYR A 108 -19.00 3.15 3.32
N ALA A 109 -19.57 3.95 2.41
CA ALA A 109 -20.70 3.52 1.58
C ALA A 109 -20.34 2.34 0.67
N GLU A 110 -19.14 2.35 0.10
CA GLU A 110 -18.63 1.24 -0.72
C GLU A 110 -18.36 -0.02 0.10
N SER A 111 -17.88 0.14 1.34
CA SER A 111 -17.78 -0.97 2.30
C SER A 111 -19.15 -1.58 2.60
N GLN A 112 -20.17 -0.76 2.86
CA GLN A 112 -21.54 -1.26 3.04
C GLN A 112 -22.09 -1.96 1.80
N ARG A 113 -21.91 -1.34 0.63
CA ARG A 113 -22.42 -1.86 -0.65
C ARG A 113 -21.80 -3.19 -0.99
N THR A 114 -20.51 -3.33 -0.75
CA THR A 114 -19.78 -4.53 -1.15
C THR A 114 -19.68 -5.53 -0.02
N GLY A 115 -19.85 -5.19 1.26
CA GLY A 115 -19.56 -6.09 2.39
C GLY A 115 -18.06 -6.39 2.56
N ILE A 116 -17.19 -5.56 2.00
CA ILE A 116 -15.73 -5.59 2.21
C ILE A 116 -15.42 -4.56 3.29
N ASP A 117 -14.60 -4.93 4.26
CA ASP A 117 -14.25 -4.02 5.35
C ASP A 117 -13.42 -2.82 4.86
N ASP A 118 -13.81 -1.61 5.26
CA ASP A 118 -13.12 -0.37 4.92
C ASP A 118 -11.72 -0.25 5.52
N ALA A 119 -11.44 -0.97 6.62
CA ALA A 119 -10.09 -1.08 7.15
C ALA A 119 -9.09 -1.64 6.12
N PHE A 120 -9.50 -2.61 5.29
CA PHE A 120 -8.62 -3.12 4.22
C PHE A 120 -8.43 -2.12 3.10
N ALA A 121 -9.48 -1.41 2.68
CA ALA A 121 -9.34 -0.37 1.65
C ALA A 121 -8.31 0.68 2.09
N MET A 122 -8.40 1.12 3.34
CA MET A 122 -7.47 2.07 3.93
C MET A 122 -6.05 1.50 4.11
N ALA A 123 -5.94 0.23 4.49
CA ALA A 123 -4.65 -0.45 4.61
C ALA A 123 -3.92 -0.58 3.27
N PHE A 124 -4.62 -1.00 2.21
CA PHE A 124 -4.09 -1.05 0.85
C PHE A 124 -3.71 0.35 0.39
N PHE A 125 -4.56 1.35 0.62
CA PHE A 125 -4.25 2.72 0.20
C PHE A 125 -2.99 3.29 0.87
N LYS A 126 -2.79 2.98 2.16
CA LYS A 126 -1.56 3.28 2.88
C LYS A 126 -0.37 2.54 2.26
N HIS A 127 -0.48 1.24 2.05
CA HIS A 127 0.61 0.40 1.56
C HIS A 127 1.04 0.80 0.15
N GLU A 128 0.09 1.02 -0.74
CA GLU A 128 0.30 1.25 -2.18
C GLU A 128 0.88 2.61 -2.52
N SER A 129 0.59 3.64 -1.70
CA SER A 129 0.93 5.02 -2.07
C SER A 129 1.03 6.00 -0.90
N SER A 130 1.02 5.50 0.34
CA SER A 130 0.90 6.34 1.54
C SER A 130 -0.31 7.28 1.45
N PHE A 131 -1.48 6.71 1.18
CA PHE A 131 -2.74 7.44 0.99
C PHE A 131 -2.70 8.42 -0.20
N GLY A 132 -2.14 7.97 -1.32
CA GLY A 132 -2.19 8.69 -2.60
C GLY A 132 -1.09 9.71 -2.80
N LYS A 133 -0.14 9.84 -1.85
CA LYS A 133 0.93 10.84 -1.89
C LYS A 133 2.06 10.49 -2.85
N TYR A 134 2.36 9.21 -3.00
CA TYR A 134 3.57 8.76 -3.67
C TYR A 134 3.27 7.79 -4.81
N GLY A 135 4.29 7.58 -5.64
CA GLY A 135 4.21 6.69 -6.79
C GLY A 135 3.29 7.24 -7.88
N LYS A 136 2.45 6.36 -8.43
CA LYS A 136 1.55 6.68 -9.55
C LYS A 136 0.20 7.23 -9.09
N ALA A 137 -0.19 6.96 -7.83
CA ALA A 137 -1.48 7.31 -7.27
C ALA A 137 -1.88 8.80 -7.40
N PRO A 138 -0.98 9.80 -7.23
CA PRO A 138 -1.35 11.20 -7.45
C PRO A 138 -1.89 11.49 -8.86
N ILE A 139 -1.50 10.69 -9.84
CA ILE A 139 -1.90 10.83 -11.25
C ILE A 139 -3.04 9.88 -11.58
N THR A 140 -2.96 8.64 -11.10
CA THR A 140 -3.94 7.58 -11.43
C THR A 140 -5.22 7.68 -10.60
N LYS A 141 -5.18 8.35 -9.45
CA LYS A 141 -6.26 8.39 -8.45
C LYS A 141 -6.71 7.00 -8.00
N SER A 142 -5.81 6.02 -8.06
CA SER A 142 -6.06 4.64 -7.66
C SER A 142 -5.62 4.42 -6.22
N ILE A 143 -6.50 3.87 -5.38
CA ILE A 143 -6.13 3.48 -4.02
C ILE A 143 -5.37 2.14 -3.95
N GLY A 144 -5.32 1.41 -5.08
CA GLY A 144 -4.75 0.08 -5.18
C GLY A 144 -3.67 -0.11 -6.23
N ASN A 145 -3.30 0.94 -6.98
CA ASN A 145 -2.50 0.82 -8.21
C ASN A 145 -3.02 -0.29 -9.15
N ILE A 146 -4.32 -0.26 -9.44
CA ILE A 146 -4.98 -1.28 -10.26
C ILE A 146 -4.45 -1.23 -11.70
N ARG A 147 -4.13 -2.39 -12.28
CA ARG A 147 -3.64 -2.49 -13.67
C ARG A 147 -4.71 -2.03 -14.67
N TYR A 148 -4.27 -1.46 -15.79
CA TYR A 148 -5.17 -1.08 -16.86
C TYR A 148 -5.79 -2.34 -17.52
N THR A 149 -7.12 -2.40 -17.55
CA THR A 149 -7.90 -3.53 -18.08
C THR A 149 -9.10 -3.04 -18.89
N ALA A 150 -9.83 -3.96 -19.54
CA ALA A 150 -11.09 -3.63 -20.20
C ALA A 150 -12.15 -3.11 -19.22
N VAL A 151 -12.14 -3.57 -17.96
CA VAL A 151 -13.04 -3.07 -16.90
C VAL A 151 -12.70 -1.61 -16.58
N CYS A 152 -11.41 -1.28 -16.39
CA CYS A 152 -10.97 0.11 -16.21
C CYS A 152 -11.51 1.02 -17.33
N LYS A 153 -11.30 0.63 -18.58
CA LYS A 153 -11.72 1.41 -19.74
C LYS A 153 -13.23 1.54 -19.85
N ASN A 154 -13.96 0.43 -19.80
CA ASN A 154 -15.37 0.40 -20.20
C ASN A 154 -16.32 0.77 -19.07
N THR A 155 -15.94 0.51 -17.81
CA THR A 155 -16.79 0.78 -16.63
C THR A 155 -16.51 2.13 -16.01
N TYR A 156 -15.25 2.56 -15.99
CA TYR A 156 -14.83 3.79 -15.28
C TYR A 156 -14.38 4.91 -16.23
N ASP A 157 -14.54 4.73 -17.55
CA ASP A 157 -13.94 5.60 -18.58
C ASP A 157 -12.45 5.90 -18.26
N GLY A 158 -11.78 4.88 -17.72
CA GLY A 158 -10.42 4.97 -17.26
C GLY A 158 -9.45 4.96 -18.43
N THR A 159 -8.33 5.63 -18.25
CA THR A 159 -7.26 5.70 -19.25
C THR A 159 -6.03 4.94 -18.76
N GLU A 160 -5.18 4.53 -19.69
CA GLU A 160 -3.92 3.88 -19.35
C GLU A 160 -2.88 4.93 -18.93
N TYR A 161 -2.13 4.63 -17.87
CA TYR A 161 -0.96 5.39 -17.44
C TYR A 161 0.09 4.46 -16.84
N ASP A 162 1.15 4.18 -17.59
CA ASP A 162 2.30 3.36 -17.17
C ASP A 162 1.91 1.95 -16.68
N GLY A 163 1.01 1.30 -17.41
CA GLY A 163 0.44 -0.02 -17.12
C GLY A 163 -0.70 -0.01 -16.09
N PHE A 164 -1.03 1.15 -15.53
CA PHE A 164 -2.06 1.31 -14.50
C PHE A 164 -3.31 2.00 -15.02
N CYS A 165 -4.44 1.71 -14.39
CA CYS A 165 -5.69 2.42 -14.62
C CYS A 165 -5.62 3.81 -13.99
N ARG A 166 -5.83 4.85 -14.80
CA ARG A 166 -6.05 6.22 -14.36
C ARG A 166 -7.54 6.55 -14.37
N TYR A 167 -8.05 6.86 -13.19
CA TYR A 167 -9.43 7.24 -12.94
C TYR A 167 -9.63 8.76 -13.00
N GLN A 168 -10.87 9.20 -13.25
CA GLN A 168 -11.21 10.62 -13.32
C GLN A 168 -11.27 11.26 -11.91
N SER A 169 -11.73 10.49 -10.92
CA SER A 169 -11.83 10.89 -9.50
C SER A 169 -11.20 9.85 -8.57
N TRP A 170 -10.92 10.23 -7.32
CA TRP A 170 -10.52 9.28 -6.28
C TRP A 170 -11.68 8.36 -5.91
N LYS A 171 -12.91 8.86 -5.93
CA LYS A 171 -14.13 8.04 -5.73
C LYS A 171 -14.25 6.90 -6.75
N ASP A 172 -13.97 7.17 -8.03
CA ASP A 172 -13.94 6.12 -9.06
C ASP A 172 -12.87 5.06 -8.74
N GLY A 173 -11.68 5.50 -8.31
CA GLY A 173 -10.60 4.61 -7.89
C GLY A 173 -10.94 3.77 -6.66
N VAL A 174 -11.66 4.34 -5.69
CA VAL A 174 -12.18 3.64 -4.50
C VAL A 174 -13.21 2.59 -4.94
N THR A 175 -14.22 2.98 -5.71
CA THR A 175 -15.25 2.05 -6.20
C THR A 175 -14.65 0.93 -7.04
N ALA A 176 -13.66 1.24 -7.88
CA ALA A 176 -12.94 0.24 -8.65
C ALA A 176 -12.18 -0.76 -7.79
N TRP A 177 -11.56 -0.31 -6.70
CA TRP A 177 -10.89 -1.20 -5.76
C TRP A 177 -11.88 -2.12 -5.04
N TYR A 178 -12.99 -1.58 -4.54
CA TYR A 178 -14.01 -2.39 -3.87
C TYR A 178 -14.64 -3.43 -4.81
N ASN A 179 -14.94 -3.05 -6.05
CA ASN A 179 -15.42 -4.00 -7.07
C ASN A 179 -14.34 -5.03 -7.43
N LEU A 180 -13.07 -4.62 -7.50
CA LEU A 180 -11.97 -5.56 -7.74
C LEU A 180 -11.89 -6.60 -6.62
N ILE A 181 -11.90 -6.19 -5.35
CA ILE A 181 -11.85 -7.13 -4.21
C ILE A 181 -13.09 -8.04 -4.20
N ARG A 182 -14.29 -7.48 -4.39
CA ARG A 182 -15.54 -8.25 -4.40
C ARG A 182 -15.59 -9.24 -5.57
N ASP A 183 -15.45 -8.77 -6.80
CA ASP A 183 -15.70 -9.58 -8.00
C ASP A 183 -14.48 -10.39 -8.45
N GLY A 184 -13.29 -9.83 -8.27
CA GLY A 184 -12.02 -10.42 -8.71
C GLY A 184 -11.41 -11.41 -7.72
N TYR A 185 -11.83 -11.37 -6.44
CA TYR A 185 -11.30 -12.23 -5.38
C TYR A 185 -12.42 -12.94 -4.61
N VAL A 186 -13.26 -12.20 -3.88
CA VAL A 186 -14.23 -12.82 -2.97
C VAL A 186 -15.24 -13.71 -3.71
N ASN A 187 -15.80 -13.23 -4.81
CA ASN A 187 -16.71 -14.02 -5.65
C ASN A 187 -16.01 -15.20 -6.36
N GLN A 188 -14.67 -15.24 -6.34
CA GLN A 188 -13.86 -16.35 -6.82
C GLN A 188 -13.45 -17.32 -5.68
N GLY A 189 -13.98 -17.13 -4.47
CA GLY A 189 -13.68 -17.94 -3.29
C GLY A 189 -12.39 -17.54 -2.57
N GLN A 190 -11.87 -16.32 -2.81
CA GLN A 190 -10.69 -15.77 -2.13
C GLN A 190 -11.13 -14.64 -1.19
N ASP A 191 -11.44 -15.00 0.05
CA ASP A 191 -12.02 -14.07 1.03
C ASP A 191 -11.14 -13.83 2.27
N THR A 192 -9.93 -14.38 2.27
CA THR A 192 -8.90 -14.09 3.28
C THR A 192 -7.80 -13.18 2.74
N LEU A 193 -7.16 -12.43 3.63
CA LEU A 193 -6.08 -11.51 3.29
C LEU A 193 -4.89 -12.23 2.62
N GLY A 194 -4.53 -13.43 3.10
CA GLY A 194 -3.47 -14.24 2.52
C GLY A 194 -3.74 -14.61 1.06
N GLU A 195 -4.95 -15.09 0.75
CA GLU A 195 -5.36 -15.43 -0.61
C GLU A 195 -5.43 -14.21 -1.53
N VAL A 196 -5.97 -13.11 -1.03
CA VAL A 196 -6.06 -11.85 -1.78
C VAL A 196 -4.66 -11.35 -2.13
N ILE A 197 -3.77 -11.18 -1.15
CA ILE A 197 -2.42 -10.64 -1.39
C ILE A 197 -1.59 -11.57 -2.27
N ALA A 198 -1.68 -12.89 -2.09
CA ALA A 198 -0.94 -13.86 -2.91
C ALA A 198 -1.16 -13.66 -4.41
N LYS A 199 -2.38 -13.26 -4.80
CA LYS A 199 -2.75 -12.98 -6.19
C LYS A 199 -2.61 -11.50 -6.55
N TYR A 200 -2.89 -10.60 -5.63
CA TYR A 200 -2.84 -9.14 -5.85
C TYR A 200 -1.40 -8.64 -6.07
N ALA A 201 -0.47 -9.14 -5.24
CA ALA A 201 0.93 -8.75 -5.21
C ALA A 201 1.80 -10.02 -5.18
N PRO A 202 1.90 -10.75 -6.31
CA PRO A 202 2.55 -12.06 -6.33
C PRO A 202 4.04 -11.93 -5.97
N CYS A 203 4.57 -12.98 -5.35
CA CYS A 203 5.87 -12.91 -4.67
C CYS A 203 7.10 -12.92 -5.62
N ASN A 204 6.88 -13.11 -6.93
CA ASN A 204 7.91 -12.88 -7.94
C ASN A 204 8.21 -11.37 -8.13
N GLU A 205 7.31 -10.50 -7.69
CA GLU A 205 7.44 -9.04 -7.76
C GLU A 205 7.48 -8.38 -6.37
N ASN A 206 7.00 -9.07 -5.32
CA ASN A 206 6.74 -8.49 -4.01
C ASN A 206 7.19 -9.38 -2.84
N ASN A 207 7.38 -8.78 -1.67
CA ASN A 207 7.46 -9.52 -0.41
C ASN A 207 6.05 -9.67 0.19
N VAL A 208 5.40 -10.81 -0.09
CA VAL A 208 4.02 -11.09 0.32
C VAL A 208 3.85 -11.05 1.84
N ASN A 209 4.79 -11.61 2.60
CA ASN A 209 4.69 -11.65 4.07
C ASN A 209 4.76 -10.24 4.66
N THR A 210 5.63 -9.38 4.13
CA THR A 210 5.71 -7.98 4.54
C THR A 210 4.45 -7.20 4.15
N TYR A 211 3.85 -7.48 2.99
CA TYR A 211 2.56 -6.89 2.61
C TYR A 211 1.47 -7.29 3.61
N ILE A 212 1.31 -8.60 3.86
CA ILE A 212 0.34 -9.12 4.83
C ILE A 212 0.53 -8.44 6.19
N ALA A 213 1.75 -8.43 6.74
CA ALA A 213 2.04 -7.79 8.02
C ALA A 213 1.71 -6.29 8.01
N SER A 214 2.03 -5.56 6.94
CA SER A 214 1.71 -4.14 6.82
C SER A 214 0.20 -3.88 6.82
N VAL A 215 -0.59 -4.75 6.17
CA VAL A 215 -2.04 -4.62 6.12
C VAL A 215 -2.66 -5.02 7.45
N THR A 216 -2.26 -6.18 8.01
CA THR A 216 -2.72 -6.63 9.33
C THR A 216 -2.48 -5.56 10.39
N ASN A 217 -1.26 -5.04 10.51
CA ASN A 217 -0.95 -4.00 11.50
C ASN A 217 -1.84 -2.76 11.35
N PHE A 218 -2.16 -2.34 10.12
CA PHE A 218 -3.08 -1.23 9.92
C PHE A 218 -4.50 -1.59 10.36
N VAL A 219 -4.99 -2.77 10.00
CA VAL A 219 -6.33 -3.22 10.39
C VAL A 219 -6.43 -3.32 11.91
N ASP A 220 -5.43 -3.89 12.59
CA ASP A 220 -5.34 -3.98 14.05
C ASP A 220 -5.39 -2.60 14.73
N ASP A 221 -4.64 -1.63 14.21
CA ASP A 221 -4.55 -0.27 14.78
C ASP A 221 -5.86 0.53 14.64
N TYR A 222 -6.63 0.27 13.57
CA TYR A 222 -7.70 1.17 13.13
C TYR A 222 -9.11 0.55 13.15
N ARG A 223 -9.26 -0.77 13.28
CA ARG A 223 -10.58 -1.39 13.49
C ARG A 223 -11.21 -0.92 14.80
N GLY A 224 -12.44 -0.44 14.72
CA GLY A 224 -13.24 0.00 15.86
C GLY A 224 -13.81 -1.16 16.67
N GLY A 225 -12.95 -1.94 17.34
CA GLY A 225 -13.35 -2.82 18.45
C GLY A 225 -13.45 -4.31 18.16
N ASP A 226 -12.29 -4.98 18.10
CA ASP A 226 -12.10 -6.42 18.25
C ASP A 226 -10.60 -6.75 18.15
N GLY A 227 -9.84 -6.43 19.22
CA GLY A 227 -8.38 -6.58 19.31
C GLY A 227 -7.84 -8.02 19.30
N SER A 228 -8.34 -8.89 18.42
CA SER A 228 -8.07 -10.34 18.34
C SER A 228 -7.49 -10.78 16.98
N LEU A 229 -6.83 -9.89 16.24
CA LEU A 229 -6.31 -10.21 14.90
C LEU A 229 -4.93 -10.89 14.94
N ASN A 230 -4.15 -10.65 16.00
CA ASN A 230 -2.83 -11.26 16.23
C ASN A 230 -2.83 -12.80 16.28
N SER A 231 -3.96 -13.46 16.57
CA SER A 231 -4.07 -14.93 16.52
C SER A 231 -4.41 -15.48 15.14
N VAL A 232 -4.86 -14.63 14.21
CA VAL A 232 -5.33 -15.01 12.87
C VAL A 232 -4.23 -14.82 11.82
N CYS A 233 -3.31 -13.89 12.07
CA CYS A 233 -2.15 -13.60 11.22
C CYS A 233 -0.92 -13.46 12.11
N PRO A 234 -0.07 -14.51 12.22
CA PRO A 234 1.13 -14.46 13.03
C PRO A 234 2.05 -13.35 12.49
N LEU A 235 2.46 -12.42 13.35
CA LEU A 235 3.48 -11.45 12.97
C LEU A 235 4.81 -12.20 12.66
N PRO A 236 5.55 -11.79 11.60
CA PRO A 236 6.81 -12.42 11.23
C PRO A 236 7.92 -12.23 12.28
#